data_AF-A0A954YYP9-F1
#
_entry.id   AF-A0A954YYP9-F1
#
_cell.length_a   1.000
_cell.length_b   1.000
_cell.length_c   1.000
_cell.angle_alpha   90.00
_cell.angle_beta   90.00
_cell.angle_gamma   90.00
#
_symmetry.space_group_name_H-M   'P 1'
#
loop_
_entity.id
_entity.type
_entity.pdbx_description
1 polymer ?
#
loop_
_entity_poly.entity_id
_entity_poly.type
_entity_poly.pdbx_seq_one_letter_code
_entity_poly.pdbx_strand_id
1 'polypeptide(L)'
;MKLPNLRLHETQARFAALFGAIAILCLLALVYAVFRGFNREMMAIVFNPDGGLGKFRKIGVFVGTAVTLGVGLTAGLLGFNSLGQKRNTKPIFSWVGVAFGALAVSIAPVLLYAWLTLNQSTLRG
;
A
#
# COMPACT_ATOMS: atom_id res chain seq x y z
N MET A 1 9.94 -21.71 18.75
CA MET A 1 9.12 -21.78 17.51
C MET A 1 10.05 -21.95 16.31
N LYS A 2 9.77 -22.86 15.37
CA LYS A 2 10.61 -23.11 14.19
C LYS A 2 10.31 -22.04 13.13
N LEU A 3 11.33 -21.36 12.60
CA LEU A 3 11.14 -20.33 11.57
C LEU A 3 10.49 -20.94 10.31
N PRO A 4 9.52 -20.27 9.70
CA PRO A 4 8.87 -20.76 8.48
C PRO A 4 9.87 -20.83 7.32
N ASN A 5 9.88 -21.96 6.61
CA ASN A 5 10.77 -22.15 5.47
C ASN A 5 10.17 -21.51 4.21
N LEU A 6 10.65 -20.33 3.85
CA LEU A 6 10.24 -19.58 2.66
C LEU A 6 10.70 -20.20 1.35
N ARG A 7 11.49 -21.29 1.36
CA ARG A 7 11.80 -22.05 0.13
C ARG A 7 10.62 -22.93 -0.32
N LEU A 8 9.66 -23.20 0.56
CA LEU A 8 8.46 -23.97 0.23
C LEU A 8 7.43 -23.06 -0.43
N HIS A 9 7.00 -23.41 -1.65
CA HIS A 9 6.02 -22.63 -2.40
C HIS A 9 4.68 -22.46 -1.68
N GLU A 10 4.26 -23.44 -0.88
CA GLU A 10 3.04 -23.31 -0.08
C GLU A 10 3.19 -22.24 1.03
N THR A 11 4.35 -22.18 1.66
CA THR A 11 4.67 -21.13 2.63
C THR A 11 4.70 -19.77 1.93
N GLN A 12 5.35 -19.67 0.77
CA GLN A 12 5.36 -18.45 -0.04
C GLN A 12 3.95 -18.00 -0.41
N ALA A 13 3.07 -18.91 -0.84
CA ALA A 13 1.68 -18.59 -1.18
C ALA A 13 0.92 -18.00 0.02
N ARG A 14 1.06 -18.59 1.22
CA ARG A 14 0.43 -18.07 2.44
C ARG A 14 0.96 -16.69 2.83
N PHE A 15 2.27 -16.48 2.78
CA PHE A 15 2.88 -15.18 3.06
C PHE A 15 2.54 -14.14 1.99
N ALA A 16 2.42 -14.55 0.73
CA ALA A 16 2.00 -13.69 -0.36
C ALA A 16 0.57 -13.17 -0.12
N ALA A 17 -0.37 -14.04 0.25
CA ALA A 17 -1.72 -13.63 0.60
C ALA A 17 -1.77 -12.73 1.85
N LEU A 18 -1.02 -13.06 2.90
CA LEU A 18 -0.95 -12.25 4.12
C LEU A 18 -0.39 -10.86 3.84
N PHE A 19 0.75 -10.76 3.17
CA PHE A 19 1.34 -9.48 2.79
C PHE A 19 0.46 -8.73 1.78
N GLY A 20 -0.23 -9.43 0.89
CA GLY A 20 -1.23 -8.84 0.00
C GLY A 20 -2.34 -8.15 0.79
N ALA A 21 -2.91 -8.83 1.79
CA ALA A 21 -3.93 -8.25 2.66
C ALA A 21 -3.41 -7.03 3.44
N ILE A 22 -2.19 -7.10 3.98
CA ILE A 22 -1.55 -5.97 4.66
C ILE A 22 -1.32 -4.80 3.69
N ALA A 23 -0.88 -5.08 2.45
CA ALA A 23 -0.67 -4.06 1.43
C ALA A 23 -1.96 -3.30 1.11
N ILE A 24 -3.10 -4.01 1.02
CA ILE A 24 -4.41 -3.37 0.82
C ILE A 24 -4.81 -2.53 2.03
N LEU A 25 -4.60 -2.99 3.26
CA LEU A 25 -4.88 -2.19 4.46
C LEU A 25 -4.03 -0.92 4.49
N CYS A 26 -2.73 -1.01 4.17
CA CYS A 26 -1.84 0.14 4.04
C CYS A 26 -2.31 1.09 2.91
N LEU A 27 -2.73 0.55 1.78
CA LEU A 27 -3.26 1.33 0.67
C LEU A 27 -4.53 2.09 1.07
N LEU A 28 -5.47 1.46 1.77
CA LEU A 28 -6.68 2.12 2.26
C LEU A 28 -6.36 3.24 3.26
N ALA A 29 -5.41 3.00 4.17
CA ALA A 29 -4.93 4.04 5.08
C ALA A 29 -4.28 5.21 4.32
N LEU A 30 -3.54 4.93 3.25
CA LEU A 30 -2.94 5.94 2.38
C LEU A 30 -3.99 6.74 1.62
N VAL A 31 -5.00 6.09 1.03
CA VAL A 31 -6.15 6.75 0.38
C VAL A 31 -6.80 7.72 1.35
N TYR A 32 -7.09 7.27 2.57
CA TYR A 32 -7.67 8.14 3.59
C TYR A 32 -6.74 9.32 3.94
N ALA A 33 -5.44 9.06 4.14
CA ALA A 33 -4.47 10.11 4.46
C ALA A 33 -4.31 11.14 3.33
N VAL A 34 -4.41 10.73 2.07
CA VAL A 34 -4.33 11.62 0.90
C VAL A 34 -5.61 12.43 0.75
N PHE A 35 -6.79 11.82 0.74
CA PHE A 35 -8.04 12.52 0.42
C PHE A 35 -8.76 13.15 1.62
N ARG A 36 -8.26 12.99 2.84
CA ARG A 36 -8.83 13.68 4.01
C ARG A 36 -8.81 15.21 3.82
N GLY A 37 -9.97 15.86 3.93
CA GLY A 37 -10.04 17.32 3.71
C GLY A 37 -9.90 17.73 2.23
N PHE A 38 -10.20 16.81 1.31
CA PHE A 38 -10.40 17.16 -0.09
C PHE A 38 -11.63 18.07 -0.25
N ASN A 39 -11.42 19.28 -0.75
CA ASN A 39 -12.49 20.21 -1.09
C ASN A 39 -12.82 20.08 -2.59
N ARG A 40 -14.05 19.67 -2.89
CA ARG A 40 -14.53 19.46 -4.27
C ARG A 40 -14.63 20.76 -5.07
N GLU A 41 -14.92 21.89 -4.43
CA GLU A 41 -15.05 23.19 -5.10
C GLU A 41 -13.70 23.72 -5.56
N MET A 42 -12.67 23.56 -4.72
CA MET A 42 -11.31 24.00 -5.00
C MET A 42 -10.48 22.93 -5.74
N MET A 43 -11.01 21.72 -5.89
CA MET A 43 -10.29 20.53 -6.38
C MET A 43 -8.92 20.36 -5.69
N ALA A 44 -8.85 20.65 -4.39
CA ALA A 44 -7.60 20.72 -3.64
C ALA A 44 -7.71 19.99 -2.30
N ILE A 45 -6.58 19.47 -1.83
CA ILE A 45 -6.45 18.83 -0.53
C ILE A 45 -5.97 19.90 0.46
N VAL A 46 -6.91 20.42 1.25
CA VAL A 46 -6.64 21.47 2.21
C VAL A 46 -6.12 20.85 3.51
N PHE A 47 -4.96 21.31 3.97
CA PHE A 47 -4.44 20.91 5.28
C PHE A 47 -3.67 22.06 5.95
N ASN A 48 -3.74 22.10 7.28
CA ASN A 48 -2.95 23.01 8.10
C ASN A 48 -1.64 22.32 8.51
N PRO A 49 -0.47 22.76 8.02
CA PRO A 49 0.82 22.14 8.37
C PRO A 49 1.22 22.39 9.84
N ASP A 50 0.72 23.45 10.47
CA ASP A 50 1.10 23.86 11.82
C ASP A 50 0.14 23.33 12.91
N GLY A 51 -1.03 22.85 12.49
CA GLY A 51 -2.03 22.28 13.39
C GLY A 51 -1.83 20.79 13.67
N GLY A 52 -1.52 20.42 14.92
CA GLY A 52 -1.59 19.05 15.46
C GLY A 52 -1.05 17.95 14.54
N LEU A 53 -1.93 17.06 14.06
CA LEU A 53 -1.58 15.93 13.18
C LEU A 53 -1.24 16.34 11.73
N GLY A 54 -1.53 17.57 11.31
CA GLY A 54 -1.27 18.08 9.96
C GLY A 54 0.23 18.18 9.64
N LYS A 55 1.06 18.50 10.64
CA LYS A 55 2.54 18.48 10.59
C LYS A 55 3.09 17.17 10.04
N PHE A 56 2.56 16.05 10.50
CA PHE A 56 3.07 14.73 10.17
C PHE A 56 2.43 14.17 8.89
N ARG A 57 1.46 14.85 8.30
CA ARG A 57 0.69 14.33 7.16
C ARG A 57 1.56 14.12 5.93
N LYS A 58 2.40 15.10 5.57
CA LYS A 58 3.32 14.96 4.43
C LYS A 58 4.24 13.75 4.62
N ILE A 59 4.90 13.65 5.77
CA ILE A 59 5.78 12.51 6.10
C ILE A 59 4.98 11.19 6.08
N GLY A 60 3.77 11.19 6.63
CA GLY A 60 2.88 10.03 6.66
C GLY A 60 2.48 9.54 5.26
N VAL A 61 2.22 10.44 4.31
CA VAL A 61 1.93 10.07 2.92
C VAL A 61 3.19 9.48 2.26
N PHE A 62 4.36 10.08 2.43
CA PHE A 62 5.61 9.55 1.86
C PHE A 62 5.98 8.17 2.43
N VAL A 63 6.02 8.04 3.76
CA VAL A 63 6.33 6.78 4.45
C VAL A 63 5.26 5.75 4.16
N GLY A 64 3.98 6.14 4.20
CA GLY A 64 2.86 5.26 3.87
C GLY A 64 2.93 4.73 2.43
N THR A 65 3.32 5.57 1.48
CA THR A 65 3.56 5.16 0.09
C THR A 65 4.71 4.15 0.03
N ALA A 66 5.87 4.46 0.63
CA ALA A 66 7.03 3.57 0.62
C ALA A 66 6.73 2.20 1.25
N VAL A 67 6.04 2.18 2.38
CA VAL A 67 5.61 0.94 3.05
C VAL A 67 4.62 0.16 2.18
N THR A 68 3.63 0.83 1.60
CA THR A 68 2.63 0.18 0.72
C THR A 68 3.31 -0.45 -0.49
N LEU A 69 4.26 0.24 -1.11
CA LEU A 69 5.06 -0.28 -2.22
C LEU A 69 5.92 -1.47 -1.79
N GLY A 70 6.65 -1.36 -0.68
CA GLY A 70 7.54 -2.43 -0.21
C GLY A 70 6.78 -3.72 0.12
N VAL A 71 5.65 -3.60 0.85
CA VAL A 71 4.80 -4.74 1.19
C VAL A 71 4.11 -5.28 -0.06
N GLY A 72 3.57 -4.41 -0.92
CA GLY A 72 2.92 -4.79 -2.18
C GLY A 72 3.84 -5.54 -3.14
N LEU A 73 5.07 -5.05 -3.33
CA LEU A 73 6.09 -5.72 -4.15
C LEU A 73 6.45 -7.09 -3.57
N THR A 74 6.64 -7.18 -2.25
CA THR A 74 6.97 -8.44 -1.58
C THR A 74 5.84 -9.46 -1.74
N ALA A 75 4.58 -9.03 -1.56
CA ALA A 75 3.40 -9.86 -1.78
C ALA A 75 3.31 -10.35 -3.23
N GLY A 76 3.51 -9.44 -4.19
CA GLY A 76 3.47 -9.75 -5.62
C GLY A 76 4.54 -10.74 -6.04
N LEU A 77 5.79 -10.54 -5.62
CA LEU A 77 6.92 -11.41 -5.97
C LEU A 77 6.78 -12.81 -5.35
N LEU A 78 6.39 -12.91 -4.08
CA LEU A 78 6.15 -14.21 -3.44
C LEU A 78 4.95 -14.94 -4.07
N GLY A 79 3.91 -14.19 -4.42
CA GLY A 79 2.74 -14.71 -5.11
C GLY A 79 3.12 -15.27 -6.48
N PHE A 80 3.84 -14.49 -7.27
CA PHE A 80 4.27 -14.87 -8.61
C PHE A 80 5.20 -16.08 -8.60
N ASN A 81 6.19 -16.09 -7.71
CA ASN A 81 7.15 -17.19 -7.57
C ASN A 81 6.50 -18.53 -7.16
N SER A 82 5.37 -18.49 -6.47
CA SER A 82 4.63 -19.69 -6.04
C SER A 82 3.52 -20.10 -7.02
N LEU A 83 3.20 -19.26 -8.01
CA LEU A 83 2.12 -19.48 -8.96
C LEU A 83 2.52 -20.53 -10.00
N GLY A 84 1.59 -21.44 -10.33
CA GLY A 84 1.83 -22.49 -11.34
C GLY A 84 2.76 -23.63 -10.90
N GLN A 85 3.30 -23.59 -9.68
CA GLN A 85 4.15 -24.65 -9.16
C GLN A 85 3.33 -25.90 -8.83
N LYS A 86 3.72 -27.06 -9.39
CA LYS A 86 3.03 -28.36 -9.20
C LYS A 86 2.87 -28.78 -7.73
N ARG A 87 3.74 -28.29 -6.85
CA ARG A 87 3.73 -28.57 -5.39
C ARG A 87 2.94 -27.53 -4.59
N ASN A 88 2.36 -26.52 -5.22
CA ASN A 88 1.51 -25.54 -4.55
C ASN A 88 0.07 -26.06 -4.50
N THR A 89 -0.32 -26.57 -3.33
CA THR A 89 -1.69 -27.04 -3.07
C THR A 89 -2.68 -25.89 -2.87
N LYS A 90 -2.22 -24.64 -2.79
CA LYS A 90 -3.03 -23.46 -2.47
C LYS A 90 -2.81 -22.31 -3.48
N PRO A 91 -3.10 -22.54 -4.77
CA PRO A 91 -2.86 -21.55 -5.82
C PRO A 91 -3.65 -20.25 -5.63
N ILE A 92 -4.81 -20.29 -4.97
CA ILE A 92 -5.63 -19.11 -4.68
C ILE A 92 -4.83 -18.09 -3.85
N PHE A 93 -4.04 -18.50 -2.87
CA PHE A 93 -3.26 -17.57 -2.04
C PHE A 93 -2.14 -16.89 -2.84
N SER A 94 -1.53 -17.59 -3.79
CA SER A 94 -0.58 -17.00 -4.73
C SER A 94 -1.24 -15.92 -5.59
N TRP A 95 -2.43 -16.21 -6.15
CA TRP A 95 -3.19 -15.24 -6.93
C TRP A 95 -3.60 -14.02 -6.13
N VAL A 96 -4.07 -14.21 -4.89
CA VAL A 96 -4.40 -13.10 -3.98
C VAL A 96 -3.19 -12.23 -3.73
N GLY A 97 -2.04 -12.82 -3.42
CA GLY A 97 -0.79 -12.08 -3.22
C GLY A 97 -0.35 -11.29 -4.44
N VAL A 98 -0.43 -11.88 -5.64
CA VAL A 98 -0.14 -11.20 -6.91
C VAL A 98 -1.10 -10.05 -7.16
N ALA A 99 -2.40 -10.31 -7.11
CA ALA A 99 -3.42 -9.32 -7.42
C ALA A 99 -3.37 -8.12 -6.46
N PHE A 100 -3.33 -8.39 -5.15
CA PHE A 100 -3.29 -7.33 -4.14
C PHE A 100 -1.95 -6.58 -4.14
N GLY A 101 -0.83 -7.30 -4.35
CA GLY A 101 0.47 -6.67 -4.54
C GLY A 101 0.50 -5.75 -5.75
N ALA A 102 0.00 -6.21 -6.90
CA ALA A 102 -0.06 -5.41 -8.13
C ALA A 102 -0.95 -4.17 -7.99
N LEU A 103 -2.14 -4.32 -7.37
CA LEU A 103 -3.02 -3.20 -7.07
C LEU A 103 -2.34 -2.16 -6.18
N ALA A 104 -1.73 -2.59 -5.07
CA ALA A 104 -1.02 -1.70 -4.16
C ALA A 104 0.13 -0.95 -4.85
N VAL A 105 0.93 -1.65 -5.64
CA VAL A 105 2.08 -1.08 -6.36
C VAL A 105 1.65 -0.12 -7.48
N SER A 106 0.51 -0.37 -8.11
CA SER A 106 0.00 0.49 -9.18
C SER A 106 -0.69 1.75 -8.64
N ILE A 107 -1.47 1.62 -7.57
CA ILE A 107 -2.29 2.73 -7.04
C ILE A 107 -1.48 3.65 -6.13
N ALA A 108 -0.54 3.13 -5.32
CA ALA A 108 0.19 3.96 -4.36
C ALA A 108 0.98 5.12 -5.01
N PRO A 109 1.70 4.96 -6.14
CA PRO A 109 2.36 6.08 -6.84
C PRO A 109 1.36 7.11 -7.37
N VAL A 110 0.18 6.68 -7.84
CA VAL A 110 -0.88 7.58 -8.30
C VAL A 110 -1.41 8.43 -7.15
N LEU A 111 -1.59 7.84 -5.96
CA LEU A 111 -1.99 8.57 -4.76
C LEU A 111 -0.92 9.57 -4.29
N LEU A 112 0.35 9.17 -4.34
CA LEU A 112 1.45 10.08 -4.02
C LEU A 112 1.50 11.23 -5.03
N TYR A 113 1.35 10.95 -6.32
CA TYR A 113 1.30 11.98 -7.35
C TYR A 113 0.12 12.93 -7.11
N ALA A 114 -1.09 12.40 -6.89
CA ALA A 114 -2.27 13.20 -6.57
C ALA A 114 -2.06 14.08 -5.33
N TRP A 115 -1.40 13.56 -4.29
CA TRP A 115 -1.01 14.37 -3.14
C TRP A 115 -0.06 15.49 -3.54
N LEU A 116 1.01 15.21 -4.29
CA LEU A 116 1.99 16.21 -4.71
C LEU A 116 1.37 17.31 -5.58
N THR A 117 0.39 16.98 -6.42
CA THR A 117 -0.26 17.95 -7.32
C THR A 117 -1.40 18.73 -6.66
N LEU A 118 -2.17 18.10 -5.78
CA LEU A 118 -3.41 18.68 -5.23
C LEU A 118 -3.24 19.22 -3.81
N ASN A 119 -2.12 18.97 -3.13
CA ASN A 119 -1.92 19.52 -1.79
C ASN A 119 -1.84 21.05 -1.84
N GLN A 120 -2.67 21.70 -1.02
CA GLN A 120 -2.59 23.13 -0.78
C GLN A 120 -2.51 23.33 0.73
N SER A 121 -1.34 23.78 1.20
CA SER A 121 -1.20 24.23 2.58
C SER A 121 -1.95 25.55 2.72
N THR A 122 -3.01 25.58 3.53
CA THR A 122 -3.61 26.85 3.95
C THR A 122 -2.67 27.53 4.94
N LEU A 123 -1.67 28.23 4.41
CA LEU A 123 -1.00 29.31 5.12
C LEU A 123 -1.94 30.51 5.07
N ARG A 124 -2.87 30.59 6.02
CA ARG A 124 -3.66 31.79 6.23
C ARG A 124 -3.49 32.21 7.68
N GLY A 125 -2.74 33.30 7.85
CA GLY A 125 -2.84 34.27 8.95
C GLY A 125 -2.34 33.78 10.29
#